data_AF-A0A8J7QA37-F1
#
_entry.id   AF-A0A8J7QA37-F1
#
_cell.length_a   1.000
_cell.length_b   1.000
_cell.length_c   1.000
_cell.angle_alpha   90.00
_cell.angle_beta   90.00
_cell.angle_gamma   90.00
#
_symmetry.space_group_name_H-M   'P 1'
#
loop_
_entity.id
_entity.type
_entity.pdbx_description
1 polymer ?
#
loop_
_entity_poly.entity_id
_entity_poly.type
_entity_poly.pdbx_seq_one_letter_code
_entity_poly.pdbx_strand_id
1 'polypeptide(L)'
;MVPDQTKRRRWYWAALAAAVIVVCGWYVYHRATAGRPYDPPPLAFRGPSDQLRRTVVVPTLDSAIGDGRSAVWCGSFQIAWNRLRDDLAKGPIKINGAQAVADRLNRADLSEDDLYPGSAFAAAGRAADGVAGRIQAEMARRFPDAPRPDLDVGPTGAVAYAYLEAFAKFDLPFFDSDDPLPFTDSSGTAAPVGAFGIREKDEYAYDRLREQVRVLYADRETVMRDPKGAEFVLDPCKTSQPYQIVLARVARQATLADTIAQVEQKISANAGAGRYLTNLHARDTFLVPNLAFEISHRFREIEGPDKRFSNPGLRDQYLAAAVQTIRFRLDRSGAELSSESKVYVKPAASHFHFDRPFLVYLKKRGGGRPVFAMWVENAELLDRK
;
A
#
# COMPACT_ATOMS: atom_id res chain seq x y z
N MET A 1 -11.44 -62.99 -49.93
CA MET A 1 -11.48 -61.51 -49.96
C MET A 1 -10.26 -60.98 -49.24
N VAL A 2 -9.37 -60.25 -49.93
CA VAL A 2 -8.22 -59.59 -49.28
C VAL A 2 -8.70 -58.24 -48.71
N PRO A 3 -8.50 -57.94 -47.41
CA PRO A 3 -8.90 -56.64 -46.85
C PRO A 3 -8.14 -55.49 -47.51
N ASP A 4 -8.85 -54.40 -47.83
CA ASP A 4 -8.32 -53.17 -48.43
C ASP A 4 -7.38 -52.43 -47.47
N GLN A 5 -6.12 -52.87 -47.43
CA GLN A 5 -5.02 -52.29 -46.64
C GLN A 5 -4.85 -50.79 -46.93
N THR A 6 -5.09 -50.37 -48.16
CA THR A 6 -5.05 -48.97 -48.62
C THR A 6 -6.08 -48.10 -47.93
N LYS A 7 -7.32 -48.56 -47.74
CA LYS A 7 -8.32 -47.84 -46.92
C LYS A 7 -7.90 -47.75 -45.47
N ARG A 8 -7.46 -48.84 -44.83
CA ARG A 8 -6.97 -48.79 -43.45
C ARG A 8 -5.84 -47.78 -43.29
N ARG A 9 -4.84 -47.79 -44.16
CA ARG A 9 -3.70 -46.85 -44.13
C ARG A 9 -4.14 -45.39 -44.28
N ARG A 10 -5.12 -45.09 -45.15
CA ARG A 10 -5.71 -43.74 -45.27
C ARG A 10 -6.44 -43.30 -44.01
N TRP A 11 -7.22 -44.19 -43.38
CA TRP A 11 -7.88 -43.92 -42.10
C TRP A 11 -6.88 -43.66 -40.96
N TYR A 12 -5.78 -44.43 -40.88
CA TYR A 12 -4.72 -44.17 -39.90
C TYR A 12 -4.08 -42.79 -40.08
N TRP A 13 -3.75 -42.38 -41.31
CA TRP A 13 -3.19 -41.05 -41.56
C TRP A 13 -4.18 -39.91 -41.28
N ALA A 14 -5.46 -40.09 -41.61
CA ALA A 14 -6.51 -39.11 -41.28
C ALA A 14 -6.70 -38.97 -39.75
N ALA A 15 -6.72 -40.08 -39.02
CA ALA A 15 -6.81 -40.08 -37.56
C ALA A 15 -5.57 -39.45 -36.90
N LEU A 16 -4.36 -39.73 -37.43
CA LEU A 16 -3.13 -39.11 -36.96
C LEU A 16 -3.11 -37.58 -37.21
N ALA A 17 -3.53 -37.14 -38.40
CA ALA A 17 -3.64 -35.71 -38.71
C ALA A 17 -4.65 -35.00 -37.80
N ALA A 18 -5.82 -35.61 -37.55
CA ALA A 18 -6.80 -35.08 -36.61
C ALA A 18 -6.24 -35.00 -35.17
N ALA A 19 -5.55 -36.03 -34.70
CA ALA A 19 -4.90 -36.02 -33.39
C ALA A 19 -3.82 -34.92 -33.28
N VAL A 20 -3.00 -34.73 -34.31
CA VAL A 20 -2.01 -33.64 -34.35
C VAL A 20 -2.69 -32.26 -34.32
N ILE A 21 -3.79 -32.07 -35.07
CA ILE A 21 -4.56 -30.80 -35.04
C ILE A 21 -5.14 -30.55 -33.64
N VAL A 22 -5.68 -31.58 -32.97
CA VAL A 22 -6.21 -31.46 -31.60
C VAL A 22 -5.09 -31.16 -30.60
N VAL A 23 -3.93 -31.82 -30.68
CA VAL A 23 -2.79 -31.57 -29.78
C VAL A 23 -2.18 -30.18 -30.02
N CYS A 24 -2.00 -29.76 -31.28
CA CYS A 24 -1.54 -28.42 -31.61
C CYS A 24 -2.56 -27.35 -31.19
N GLY A 25 -3.86 -27.60 -31.39
CA GLY A 25 -4.94 -26.71 -30.93
C GLY A 25 -4.98 -26.59 -29.41
N TRP A 26 -4.84 -27.71 -28.68
CA TRP A 26 -4.75 -27.75 -27.22
C TRP A 26 -3.49 -27.04 -26.71
N TYR A 27 -2.34 -27.23 -27.36
CA TYR A 27 -1.09 -26.55 -27.01
C TYR A 27 -1.14 -25.05 -27.28
N VAL A 28 -1.67 -24.62 -28.43
CA VAL A 28 -1.88 -23.19 -28.75
C VAL A 28 -2.90 -22.57 -27.80
N TYR A 29 -4.00 -23.27 -27.49
CA TYR A 29 -4.97 -22.85 -26.49
C TYR A 29 -4.30 -22.69 -25.13
N HIS A 30 -3.66 -23.72 -24.57
CA HIS A 30 -2.98 -23.63 -23.28
C HIS A 30 -1.87 -22.58 -23.24
N ARG A 31 -1.15 -22.35 -24.34
CA ARG A 31 -0.10 -21.32 -24.40
C ARG A 31 -0.67 -19.91 -24.55
N ALA A 32 -1.87 -19.76 -25.10
CA ALA A 32 -2.60 -18.50 -25.17
C ALA A 32 -3.41 -18.20 -23.89
N THR A 33 -3.88 -19.23 -23.17
CA THR A 33 -4.61 -19.11 -21.91
C THR A 33 -3.71 -19.19 -20.68
N ALA A 34 -2.46 -19.64 -20.81
CA ALA A 34 -1.42 -19.42 -19.81
C ALA A 34 -1.20 -17.90 -19.70
N GLY A 35 -1.88 -17.29 -18.72
CA GLY A 35 -1.74 -15.88 -18.44
C GLY A 35 -0.26 -15.51 -18.28
N ARG A 36 0.13 -14.34 -18.78
CA ARG A 36 1.50 -13.83 -18.59
C ARG A 36 1.84 -13.90 -17.10
N PRO A 37 3.02 -14.43 -16.71
CA PRO A 37 3.47 -14.38 -15.33
C PRO A 37 3.30 -12.96 -14.79
N TYR A 38 2.74 -12.83 -13.59
CA TYR A 38 2.65 -11.53 -12.95
C TYR A 38 4.07 -11.02 -12.67
N ASP A 39 4.41 -9.92 -13.33
CA ASP A 39 5.62 -9.15 -13.09
C ASP A 39 5.21 -7.92 -12.27
N PRO A 40 5.67 -7.75 -11.02
CA PRO A 40 5.34 -6.59 -10.22
C PRO A 40 5.91 -5.32 -10.84
N PRO A 41 5.24 -4.15 -10.69
CA PRO A 41 5.81 -2.89 -11.14
C PRO A 41 7.17 -2.62 -10.44
N PRO A 42 8.11 -1.95 -11.12
CA PRO A 42 9.39 -1.59 -10.53
C PRO A 42 9.19 -0.71 -9.29
N LEU A 43 10.15 -0.72 -8.38
CA LEU A 43 10.13 0.22 -7.26
C LEU A 43 10.34 1.64 -7.80
N ALA A 44 9.35 2.51 -7.60
CA ALA A 44 9.45 3.94 -7.90
C ALA A 44 10.57 4.60 -7.09
N PHE A 45 10.84 4.08 -5.89
CA PHE A 45 11.94 4.50 -5.04
C PHE A 45 12.49 3.35 -4.18
N ARG A 46 13.82 3.27 -4.07
CA ARG A 46 14.54 2.47 -3.07
C ARG A 46 15.70 3.31 -2.54
N GLY A 47 15.73 3.60 -1.24
CA GLY A 47 16.85 4.34 -0.65
C GLY A 47 16.55 5.02 0.69
N PRO A 48 17.50 5.85 1.17
CA PRO A 48 17.30 6.68 2.35
C PRO A 48 16.39 7.87 2.03
N SER A 49 15.52 8.22 2.98
CA SER A 49 14.52 9.30 2.82
C SER A 49 15.13 10.68 2.55
N ASP A 50 16.40 10.92 2.87
CA ASP A 50 17.08 12.20 2.59
C ASP A 50 17.45 12.39 1.11
N GLN A 51 17.19 11.38 0.27
CA GLN A 51 17.18 11.51 -1.20
C GLN A 51 15.82 12.00 -1.75
N LEU A 52 14.74 11.85 -0.98
CA LEU A 52 13.43 12.41 -1.34
C LEU A 52 13.49 13.94 -1.30
N ARG A 53 12.78 14.60 -2.21
CA ARG A 53 12.77 16.07 -2.37
C ARG A 53 11.37 16.62 -2.15
N ARG A 54 10.34 15.86 -2.54
CA ARG A 54 8.92 16.25 -2.46
C ARG A 54 8.09 15.37 -1.51
N THR A 55 8.72 14.46 -0.78
CA THR A 55 8.07 13.58 0.19
C THR A 55 8.78 13.65 1.53
N VAL A 56 8.01 13.64 2.62
CA VAL A 56 8.52 13.55 4.00
C VAL A 56 8.02 12.27 4.67
N VAL A 57 8.88 11.61 5.43
CA VAL A 57 8.46 10.62 6.44
C VAL A 57 8.24 11.37 7.74
N VAL A 58 7.12 11.12 8.43
CA VAL A 58 6.76 11.84 9.65
C VAL A 58 6.64 10.90 10.86
N PRO A 59 7.06 11.30 12.07
CA PRO A 59 7.05 10.42 13.24
C PRO A 59 5.64 10.12 13.75
N THR A 60 4.70 11.05 13.58
CA THR A 60 3.33 10.95 14.12
C THR A 60 2.28 11.45 13.13
N LEU A 61 1.05 10.93 13.22
CA LEU A 61 -0.07 11.31 12.35
C LEU A 61 -0.45 12.81 12.48
N ASP A 62 -0.24 13.41 13.64
CA ASP A 62 -0.46 14.83 13.96
C ASP A 62 0.75 15.73 13.61
N SER A 63 1.75 15.20 12.91
CA SER A 63 2.84 16.03 12.36
C SER A 63 2.34 16.85 11.17
N ALA A 64 2.68 18.14 11.16
CA ALA A 64 2.29 19.06 10.10
C ALA A 64 2.89 18.68 8.73
N ILE A 65 2.07 18.74 7.69
CA ILE A 65 2.48 18.45 6.31
C ILE A 65 2.65 19.78 5.55
N GLY A 66 3.86 20.07 5.10
CA GLY A 66 4.15 21.25 4.27
C GLY A 66 3.50 21.17 2.90
N ASP A 67 3.14 22.32 2.33
CA ASP A 67 2.42 22.41 1.06
C ASP A 67 3.20 21.82 -0.12
N GLY A 68 2.49 21.21 -1.07
CA GLY A 68 3.08 20.56 -2.24
C GLY A 68 3.92 19.32 -1.95
N ARG A 69 3.92 18.81 -0.70
CA ARG A 69 4.63 17.58 -0.29
C ARG A 69 3.71 16.40 -0.03
N SER A 70 4.18 15.23 -0.47
CA SER A 70 3.65 13.95 0.00
C SER A 70 4.13 13.72 1.44
N ALA A 71 3.35 13.00 2.24
CA ALA A 71 3.71 12.64 3.60
C ALA A 71 3.46 11.16 3.85
N VAL A 72 4.41 10.46 4.47
CA VAL A 72 4.30 9.04 4.82
C VAL A 72 4.44 8.88 6.33
N TRP A 73 3.46 8.24 6.96
CA TRP A 73 3.51 7.80 8.35
C TRP A 73 3.35 6.29 8.43
N CYS A 74 4.09 5.67 9.35
CA CYS A 74 4.06 4.23 9.55
C CYS A 74 4.14 3.91 11.04
N GLY A 75 3.17 3.14 11.53
CA GLY A 75 2.98 2.84 12.95
C GLY A 75 4.05 1.95 13.57
N SER A 76 4.87 1.25 12.78
CA SER A 76 5.92 0.38 13.34
C SER A 76 6.95 1.15 14.20
N PHE A 77 7.21 2.43 13.88
CA PHE A 77 8.10 3.26 14.69
C PHE A 77 7.47 3.64 16.04
N GLN A 78 6.15 3.86 16.10
CA GLN A 78 5.44 4.06 17.36
C GLN A 78 5.58 2.83 18.27
N ILE A 79 5.61 1.62 17.70
CA ILE A 79 5.84 0.40 18.48
C ILE A 79 7.29 0.33 19.00
N ALA A 80 8.28 0.71 18.19
CA ALA A 80 9.67 0.79 18.65
C ALA A 80 9.85 1.85 19.76
N TRP A 81 9.13 2.97 19.68
CA TRP A 81 9.06 3.98 20.73
C TRP A 81 8.40 3.44 22.01
N ASN A 82 7.29 2.71 21.90
CA ASN A 82 6.66 2.07 23.05
C ASN A 82 7.60 1.06 23.73
N ARG A 83 8.34 0.23 22.96
CA ARG A 83 9.37 -0.66 23.52
C ARG A 83 10.48 0.12 24.22
N LEU A 84 10.95 1.24 23.65
CA LEU A 84 11.91 2.12 24.32
C LEU A 84 11.35 2.69 25.64
N ARG A 85 10.07 3.07 25.67
CA ARG A 85 9.34 3.60 26.83
C ARG A 85 9.22 2.56 27.93
N ASP A 86 8.80 1.36 27.56
CA ASP A 86 8.37 0.32 28.50
C ASP A 86 9.53 -0.59 28.93
N ASP A 87 10.48 -0.90 28.04
CA ASP A 87 11.61 -1.78 28.35
C ASP A 87 12.79 -1.02 28.98
N LEU A 88 13.09 0.20 28.52
CA LEU A 88 14.28 0.95 28.94
C LEU A 88 13.98 2.18 29.81
N ALA A 89 13.05 3.04 29.38
CA ALA A 89 12.79 4.31 30.06
C ALA A 89 11.94 4.17 31.35
N LYS A 90 11.14 3.09 31.44
CA LYS A 90 10.18 2.77 32.51
C LYS A 90 9.19 3.92 32.78
N GLY A 91 8.71 4.55 31.71
CA GLY A 91 7.79 5.68 31.74
C GLY A 91 7.96 6.59 30.51
N PRO A 92 7.13 7.65 30.36
CA PRO A 92 7.16 8.55 29.21
C PRO A 92 8.58 9.05 28.89
N ILE A 93 8.99 8.94 27.64
CA ILE A 93 10.34 9.27 27.19
C ILE A 93 10.51 10.78 27.12
N LYS A 94 11.57 11.31 27.73
CA LYS A 94 11.86 12.75 27.80
C LYS A 94 13.21 13.02 27.16
N ILE A 95 13.19 13.70 26.01
CA ILE A 95 14.39 14.05 25.24
C ILE A 95 14.59 15.57 25.26
N ASN A 96 15.76 16.02 25.72
CA ASN A 96 16.11 17.42 25.70
C ASN A 96 16.31 17.90 24.25
N GLY A 97 15.71 19.03 23.88
CA GLY A 97 15.80 19.59 22.52
C GLY A 97 14.82 18.98 21.51
N ALA A 98 14.06 17.93 21.89
CA ALA A 98 13.07 17.27 21.04
C ALA A 98 11.74 16.97 21.76
N GLN A 99 11.45 17.71 22.83
CA GLN A 99 10.28 17.50 23.71
C GLN A 99 8.98 17.41 22.90
N ALA A 100 8.73 18.34 21.97
CA ALA A 100 7.51 18.36 21.17
C ALA A 100 7.30 17.12 20.29
N VAL A 101 8.36 16.42 19.88
CA VAL A 101 8.25 15.16 19.11
C VAL A 101 8.05 13.99 20.08
N ALA A 102 8.83 13.95 21.16
CA ALA A 102 8.71 12.94 22.20
C ALA A 102 7.31 12.93 22.85
N ASP A 103 6.72 14.10 23.10
CA ASP A 103 5.38 14.25 23.67
C ASP A 103 4.27 13.77 22.72
N ARG A 104 4.42 13.94 21.40
CA ARG A 104 3.47 13.36 20.43
C ARG A 104 3.58 11.83 20.40
N LEU A 105 4.80 11.30 20.35
CA LEU A 105 5.06 9.85 20.39
C LEU A 105 4.64 9.22 21.74
N ASN A 106 4.73 9.94 22.86
CA ASN A 106 4.28 9.46 24.17
C ASN A 106 2.75 9.41 24.32
N ARG A 107 2.01 10.26 23.58
CA ARG A 107 0.54 10.35 23.62
C ARG A 107 -0.18 9.41 22.65
N ALA A 108 0.55 8.73 21.76
CA ALA A 108 -0.07 7.92 20.72
C ALA A 108 -0.46 6.52 21.23
N ASP A 109 -1.75 6.18 21.11
CA ASP A 109 -2.34 4.92 21.61
C ASP A 109 -2.11 3.69 20.72
N LEU A 110 -1.21 3.75 19.74
CA LEU A 110 -0.96 2.59 18.85
C LEU A 110 -0.19 1.51 19.61
N SER A 111 -0.63 0.26 19.47
CA SER A 111 -0.11 -0.91 20.18
C SER A 111 0.31 -2.04 19.21
N GLU A 112 1.00 -3.07 19.72
CA GLU A 112 1.30 -4.26 18.91
C GLU A 112 0.03 -4.97 18.45
N ASP A 113 -1.06 -4.86 19.22
CA ASP A 113 -2.38 -5.40 18.89
C ASP A 113 -3.08 -4.64 17.75
N ASP A 114 -2.58 -3.47 17.32
CA ASP A 114 -3.05 -2.81 16.09
C ASP A 114 -2.36 -3.38 14.83
N LEU A 115 -1.19 -4.03 14.95
CA LEU A 115 -0.44 -4.65 13.84
C LEU A 115 -0.77 -6.13 13.63
N TYR A 116 -0.62 -6.62 12.41
CA TYR A 116 -0.77 -8.05 12.11
C TYR A 116 0.52 -8.83 12.44
N PRO A 117 0.44 -9.98 13.12
CA PRO A 117 1.60 -10.82 13.39
C PRO A 117 2.37 -11.17 12.11
N GLY A 118 3.67 -10.86 12.10
CA GLY A 118 4.53 -11.13 10.95
C GLY A 118 4.63 -10.02 9.91
N SER A 119 3.75 -9.01 9.87
CA SER A 119 3.89 -7.88 8.92
C SER A 119 4.87 -6.78 9.39
N ALA A 120 5.32 -6.85 10.64
CA ALA A 120 6.14 -5.81 11.27
C ALA A 120 7.18 -6.37 12.24
N PHE A 121 8.26 -5.62 12.46
CA PHE A 121 9.22 -5.81 13.53
C PHE A 121 9.50 -4.47 14.22
N ALA A 122 9.65 -4.51 15.54
CA ALA A 122 9.98 -3.34 16.34
C ALA A 122 10.87 -3.78 17.51
N ALA A 123 11.91 -3.01 17.79
CA ALA A 123 12.85 -3.32 18.86
C ALA A 123 13.47 -2.06 19.44
N ALA A 124 13.76 -2.12 20.74
CA ALA A 124 14.59 -1.15 21.45
C ALA A 124 15.66 -1.88 22.28
N GLY A 125 16.72 -1.16 22.66
CA GLY A 125 17.81 -1.70 23.47
C GLY A 125 19.01 -0.76 23.54
N ARG A 126 19.99 -1.07 24.40
CA ARG A 126 21.22 -0.28 24.49
C ARG A 126 22.26 -0.83 23.51
N ALA A 127 23.09 0.05 22.95
CA ALA A 127 24.18 -0.34 22.06
C ALA A 127 25.17 -1.29 22.77
N ALA A 128 25.49 -1.00 24.04
CA ALA A 128 26.33 -1.83 24.91
C ALA A 128 25.79 -3.27 25.10
N ASP A 129 24.48 -3.49 25.01
CA ASP A 129 23.84 -4.80 25.16
C ASP A 129 23.81 -5.58 23.82
N GLY A 130 24.50 -5.10 22.78
CA GLY A 130 24.56 -5.75 21.47
C GLY A 130 23.27 -5.65 20.64
N VAL A 131 22.39 -4.69 20.95
CA VAL A 131 21.05 -4.58 20.34
C VAL A 131 21.07 -4.55 18.80
N ALA A 132 22.06 -3.87 18.20
CA ALA A 132 22.16 -3.75 16.73
C ALA A 132 22.38 -5.12 16.06
N GLY A 133 23.25 -5.96 16.64
CA GLY A 133 23.47 -7.34 16.16
C GLY A 133 22.23 -8.21 16.31
N ARG A 134 21.51 -8.09 17.44
CA ARG A 134 20.23 -8.77 17.67
C ARG A 134 19.18 -8.36 16.63
N ILE A 135 19.00 -7.06 16.39
CA ILE A 135 18.05 -6.54 15.38
C ILE A 135 18.38 -7.09 13.99
N GLN A 136 19.65 -7.05 13.58
CA GLN A 136 20.07 -7.55 12.26
C GLN A 136 19.83 -9.06 12.10
N ALA A 137 20.09 -9.86 13.14
CA ALA A 137 19.83 -11.30 13.13
C ALA A 137 18.33 -11.63 13.09
N GLU A 138 17.51 -10.90 13.86
CA GLU A 138 16.06 -11.10 13.84
C GLU A 138 15.40 -10.64 12.54
N MET A 139 15.88 -9.55 11.95
CA MET A 139 15.45 -9.11 10.63
C MET A 139 15.78 -10.14 9.55
N ALA A 140 17.03 -10.62 9.48
CA ALA A 140 17.42 -11.65 8.51
C ALA A 140 16.63 -12.96 8.68
N ARG A 141 16.24 -13.32 9.91
CA ARG A 141 15.42 -14.51 10.20
C ARG A 141 13.94 -14.32 9.82
N ARG A 142 13.37 -13.14 10.03
CA ARG A 142 11.93 -12.89 9.88
C ARG A 142 11.54 -12.30 8.52
N PHE A 143 12.44 -11.57 7.88
CA PHE A 143 12.24 -10.85 6.62
C PHE A 143 13.49 -11.03 5.74
N PRO A 144 13.74 -12.25 5.22
CA PRO A 144 14.97 -12.56 4.47
C PRO A 144 15.12 -11.75 3.17
N ASP A 145 14.00 -11.30 2.59
CA ASP A 145 13.97 -10.45 1.39
C ASP A 145 14.11 -8.93 1.70
N ALA A 146 14.24 -8.55 2.97
CA ALA A 146 14.45 -7.17 3.37
C ALA A 146 15.95 -6.82 3.40
N PRO A 147 16.34 -5.58 3.07
CA PRO A 147 17.72 -5.13 3.27
C PRO A 147 18.10 -5.24 4.74
N ARG A 148 19.31 -5.74 5.03
CA ARG A 148 19.87 -5.75 6.40
C ARG A 148 19.94 -4.30 6.91
N PRO A 149 19.37 -3.98 8.09
CA PRO A 149 19.34 -2.61 8.56
C PRO A 149 20.74 -2.12 8.93
N ASP A 150 21.09 -0.95 8.37
CA ASP A 150 22.32 -0.24 8.71
C ASP A 150 22.13 0.54 10.02
N LEU A 151 22.69 -0.03 11.08
CA LEU A 151 22.67 0.50 12.44
C LEU A 151 24.09 0.86 12.86
N ASP A 152 24.71 1.80 12.14
CA ASP A 152 25.92 2.49 12.62
C ASP A 152 25.61 3.16 13.97
N VAL A 153 26.11 2.53 15.05
CA VAL A 153 25.96 2.93 16.44
C VAL A 153 27.26 2.66 17.19
N GLY A 154 27.75 3.66 17.92
CA GLY A 154 28.89 3.51 18.81
C GLY A 154 28.57 2.63 20.04
N PRO A 155 29.54 2.39 20.94
CA PRO A 155 29.35 1.52 22.11
C PRO A 155 28.35 2.07 23.14
N THR A 156 27.88 3.31 23.00
CA THR A 156 27.02 4.02 23.95
C THR A 156 25.74 4.52 23.31
N GLY A 157 24.68 4.61 24.11
CA GLY A 157 23.35 5.10 23.68
C GLY A 157 22.31 3.99 23.53
N ALA A 158 21.09 4.40 23.21
CA ALA A 158 19.97 3.53 22.91
C ALA A 158 19.71 3.47 21.40
N VAL A 159 19.11 2.36 20.96
CA VAL A 159 18.65 2.14 19.59
C VAL A 159 17.15 1.88 19.63
N ALA A 160 16.42 2.51 18.72
CA ALA A 160 15.05 2.16 18.37
C ALA A 160 15.00 1.82 16.87
N TYR A 161 14.51 0.62 16.53
CA TYR A 161 14.40 0.17 15.15
C TYR A 161 13.00 -0.35 14.85
N ALA A 162 12.49 -0.03 13.68
CA ALA A 162 11.20 -0.48 13.17
C ALA A 162 11.26 -0.92 11.70
N TYR A 163 10.46 -1.93 11.38
CA TYR A 163 10.22 -2.42 10.03
C TYR A 163 8.72 -2.65 9.82
N LEU A 164 8.18 -2.24 8.67
CA LEU A 164 6.85 -2.64 8.21
C LEU A 164 6.94 -3.13 6.76
N GLU A 165 6.41 -4.32 6.52
CA GLU A 165 6.04 -4.83 5.20
C GLU A 165 4.54 -5.13 5.23
N ALA A 166 3.76 -4.15 4.79
CA ALA A 166 2.31 -4.26 4.72
C ALA A 166 1.87 -4.59 3.29
N PHE A 167 1.18 -5.71 3.15
CA PHE A 167 0.49 -6.11 1.92
C PHE A 167 -0.95 -6.52 2.26
N ALA A 168 -1.86 -6.28 1.33
CA ALA A 168 -3.18 -6.88 1.32
C ALA A 168 -3.47 -7.29 -0.12
N LYS A 169 -3.71 -8.59 -0.35
CA LYS A 169 -3.99 -9.13 -1.69
C LYS A 169 -5.45 -8.92 -2.03
N PHE A 170 -5.74 -8.67 -3.30
CA PHE A 170 -7.12 -8.64 -3.80
C PHE A 170 -7.62 -10.06 -4.08
N ASP A 171 -8.95 -10.26 -4.02
CA ASP A 171 -9.55 -11.56 -4.32
C ASP A 171 -9.40 -11.87 -5.82
N LEU A 172 -9.58 -10.85 -6.65
CA LEU A 172 -9.35 -10.92 -8.10
C LEU A 172 -8.34 -9.84 -8.51
N PRO A 173 -7.44 -10.11 -9.48
CA PRO A 173 -6.52 -9.10 -9.95
C PRO A 173 -7.27 -8.04 -10.76
N PHE A 174 -6.79 -6.81 -10.67
CA PHE A 174 -7.17 -5.75 -11.59
C PHE A 174 -6.38 -5.86 -12.91
N PHE A 175 -6.83 -5.14 -13.93
CA PHE A 175 -6.06 -4.96 -15.16
C PHE A 175 -4.97 -3.91 -14.95
N ASP A 176 -3.81 -4.11 -15.56
CA ASP A 176 -2.87 -3.00 -15.76
C ASP A 176 -3.50 -1.98 -16.73
N SER A 177 -3.19 -0.70 -16.55
CA SER A 177 -3.50 0.32 -17.55
C SER A 177 -2.45 0.28 -18.65
N ASP A 178 -2.90 0.01 -19.88
CA ASP A 178 -2.02 0.02 -21.06
C ASP A 178 -1.57 1.46 -21.38
N ASP A 179 -2.43 2.43 -21.06
CA ASP A 179 -2.19 3.87 -21.20
C ASP A 179 -1.79 4.47 -19.83
N PRO A 180 -0.75 5.32 -19.74
CA PRO A 180 -0.39 5.99 -18.49
C PRO A 180 -1.52 6.89 -17.96
N LEU A 181 -1.75 6.87 -16.65
CA LEU A 181 -2.67 7.77 -15.98
C LEU A 181 -1.97 9.14 -15.80
N PRO A 182 -2.54 10.27 -16.28
CA PRO A 182 -1.96 11.59 -16.05
C PRO A 182 -2.22 12.06 -14.62
N PHE A 183 -1.28 11.84 -13.71
CA PHE A 183 -1.37 12.29 -12.32
C PHE A 183 -1.02 13.77 -12.22
N THR A 184 -1.95 14.62 -11.79
CA THR A 184 -1.76 16.08 -11.65
C THR A 184 -1.70 16.49 -10.19
N ASP A 185 -0.58 17.03 -9.71
CA ASP A 185 -0.43 17.50 -8.32
C ASP A 185 -1.17 18.82 -8.03
N SER A 186 -1.22 19.28 -6.78
CA SER A 186 -1.95 20.51 -6.41
C SER A 186 -1.38 21.79 -7.03
N SER A 187 -0.17 21.74 -7.62
CA SER A 187 0.41 22.87 -8.38
C SER A 187 -0.03 22.90 -9.85
N GLY A 188 -0.78 21.89 -10.30
CA GLY A 188 -1.13 21.69 -11.70
C GLY A 188 -0.06 20.95 -12.50
N THR A 189 0.99 20.42 -11.86
CA THR A 189 2.05 19.68 -12.56
C THR A 189 1.59 18.26 -12.84
N ALA A 190 1.42 17.91 -14.11
CA ALA A 190 1.05 16.58 -14.57
C ALA A 190 2.27 15.68 -14.80
N ALA A 191 2.18 14.42 -14.40
CA ALA A 191 3.16 13.37 -14.69
C ALA A 191 2.45 12.07 -15.15
N PRO A 192 2.91 11.40 -16.22
CA PRO A 192 2.40 10.09 -16.60
C PRO A 192 2.86 9.03 -15.60
N VAL A 193 1.92 8.24 -15.06
CA VAL A 193 2.21 7.15 -14.14
C VAL A 193 1.54 5.85 -14.56
N GLY A 194 2.18 4.72 -14.26
CA GLY A 194 1.57 3.40 -14.34
C GLY A 194 0.43 3.30 -13.35
N ALA A 195 -0.67 2.66 -13.76
CA ALA A 195 -1.86 2.50 -12.96
C ALA A 195 -2.49 1.13 -13.20
N PHE A 196 -3.33 0.70 -12.27
CA PHE A 196 -4.14 -0.51 -12.37
C PHE A 196 -5.62 -0.20 -12.08
N GLY A 197 -6.52 -1.08 -12.51
CA GLY A 197 -7.93 -1.01 -12.13
C GLY A 197 -8.89 -1.64 -13.15
N ILE A 198 -9.95 -0.89 -13.46
CA ILE A 198 -11.04 -1.23 -14.37
C ILE A 198 -11.24 -0.04 -15.31
N ARG A 199 -10.95 -0.22 -16.60
CA ARG A 199 -10.96 0.83 -17.64
C ARG A 199 -12.31 0.86 -18.36
N GLU A 200 -12.57 1.89 -19.17
CA GLU A 200 -13.80 1.94 -19.99
C GLU A 200 -13.91 0.75 -20.95
N LYS A 201 -12.80 0.34 -21.56
CA LYS A 201 -12.74 -0.87 -22.40
C LYS A 201 -13.02 -2.16 -21.65
N ASP A 202 -12.93 -2.15 -20.32
CA ASP A 202 -13.28 -3.27 -19.45
C ASP A 202 -14.75 -3.19 -18.98
N GLU A 203 -15.67 -2.62 -19.77
CA GLU A 203 -17.14 -2.76 -19.59
C GLU A 203 -17.55 -4.25 -19.54
N TYR A 204 -16.77 -5.15 -20.16
CA TYR A 204 -16.93 -6.61 -20.07
C TYR A 204 -16.38 -7.25 -18.78
N ALA A 205 -15.73 -6.48 -17.89
CA ALA A 205 -15.18 -7.00 -16.65
C ALA A 205 -16.28 -7.62 -15.78
N TYR A 206 -16.10 -8.89 -15.44
CA TYR A 206 -17.11 -9.71 -14.77
C TYR A 206 -17.54 -9.11 -13.42
N ASP A 207 -18.82 -9.25 -13.11
CA ASP A 207 -19.46 -8.62 -11.93
C ASP A 207 -18.65 -8.81 -10.64
N ARG A 208 -18.02 -9.98 -10.45
CA ARG A 208 -17.16 -10.28 -9.28
C ARG A 208 -16.00 -9.30 -9.07
N LEU A 209 -15.34 -8.84 -10.14
CA LEU A 209 -14.24 -7.87 -10.06
C LEU A 209 -14.75 -6.47 -9.65
N ARG A 210 -15.96 -6.11 -10.06
CA ARG A 210 -16.65 -4.88 -9.64
C ARG A 210 -17.22 -5.01 -8.22
N GLU A 211 -17.67 -6.21 -7.85
CA GLU A 211 -18.23 -6.51 -6.54
C GLU A 211 -17.21 -6.57 -5.41
N GLN A 212 -15.93 -6.91 -5.66
CA GLN A 212 -14.91 -6.84 -4.59
C GLN A 212 -14.68 -5.39 -4.14
N VAL A 213 -14.77 -4.43 -5.07
CA VAL A 213 -14.64 -3.00 -4.76
C VAL A 213 -15.86 -2.51 -3.97
N ARG A 214 -15.60 -1.81 -2.88
CA ARG A 214 -16.62 -1.13 -2.07
C ARG A 214 -16.42 0.38 -2.18
N VAL A 215 -17.41 1.08 -2.71
CA VAL A 215 -17.49 2.54 -2.55
C VAL A 215 -17.93 2.81 -1.11
N LEU A 216 -17.03 3.38 -0.31
CA LEU A 216 -17.27 3.71 1.10
C LEU A 216 -17.94 5.08 1.25
N TYR A 217 -17.62 6.02 0.36
CA TYR A 217 -18.27 7.33 0.21
C TYR A 217 -18.08 7.82 -1.23
N ALA A 218 -19.09 8.43 -1.83
CA ALA A 218 -18.95 9.19 -3.06
C ALA A 218 -20.15 10.12 -3.24
N ASP A 219 -19.89 11.38 -3.59
CA ASP A 219 -20.93 12.20 -4.23
C ASP A 219 -21.07 11.74 -5.69
N ARG A 220 -21.97 10.78 -5.93
CA ARG A 220 -22.11 10.20 -7.27
C ARG A 220 -22.59 11.19 -8.32
N GLU A 221 -23.34 12.22 -7.95
CA GLU A 221 -23.76 13.25 -8.91
C GLU A 221 -22.55 14.07 -9.36
N THR A 222 -21.72 14.53 -8.42
CA THR A 222 -20.48 15.23 -8.75
C THR A 222 -19.48 14.31 -9.46
N VAL A 223 -19.35 13.02 -9.09
CA VAL A 223 -18.49 12.06 -9.83
C VAL A 223 -18.90 11.89 -11.30
N MET A 224 -20.20 12.01 -11.62
CA MET A 224 -20.68 11.95 -13.00
C MET A 224 -20.55 13.29 -13.75
N ARG A 225 -20.84 14.42 -13.09
CA ARG A 225 -20.90 15.75 -13.74
C ARG A 225 -19.55 16.48 -13.76
N ASP A 226 -18.80 16.38 -12.67
CA ASP A 226 -17.45 16.93 -12.52
C ASP A 226 -16.51 15.90 -11.84
N PRO A 227 -16.02 14.90 -12.61
CA PRO A 227 -15.02 13.96 -12.11
C PRO A 227 -13.68 14.63 -11.75
N LYS A 228 -13.50 15.94 -11.99
CA LYS A 228 -12.32 16.72 -11.57
C LYS A 228 -12.47 17.35 -10.17
N GLY A 229 -13.67 17.82 -9.81
CA GLY A 229 -13.99 18.28 -8.45
C GLY A 229 -14.42 17.18 -7.47
N ALA A 230 -14.88 16.02 -7.94
CA ALA A 230 -15.54 15.04 -7.08
C ALA A 230 -14.66 14.41 -5.99
N GLU A 231 -15.20 14.32 -4.77
CA GLU A 231 -14.61 13.55 -3.66
C GLU A 231 -15.19 12.14 -3.59
N PHE A 232 -14.33 11.15 -3.29
CA PHE A 232 -14.74 9.77 -3.04
C PHE A 232 -13.76 9.00 -2.16
N VAL A 233 -14.24 7.91 -1.59
CA VAL A 233 -13.50 6.96 -0.76
C VAL A 233 -13.87 5.55 -1.18
N LEU A 234 -12.86 4.74 -1.51
CA LEU A 234 -13.02 3.36 -1.95
C LEU A 234 -12.14 2.41 -1.14
N ASP A 235 -12.66 1.21 -0.93
CA ASP A 235 -11.92 0.03 -0.51
C ASP A 235 -11.81 -0.90 -1.74
N PRO A 236 -10.60 -1.09 -2.31
CA PRO A 236 -10.43 -1.86 -3.54
C PRO A 236 -10.82 -3.33 -3.43
N CYS A 237 -10.84 -3.89 -2.22
CA CYS A 237 -11.28 -5.27 -1.98
C CYS A 237 -11.86 -5.39 -0.57
N LYS A 238 -13.19 -5.36 -0.45
CA LYS A 238 -13.96 -5.45 0.80
C LYS A 238 -13.65 -6.67 1.68
N THR A 239 -13.05 -7.68 1.08
CA THR A 239 -12.71 -9.00 1.64
C THR A 239 -11.23 -9.18 1.92
N SER A 240 -10.34 -8.27 1.48
CA SER A 240 -8.90 -8.44 1.65
C SER A 240 -8.47 -8.46 3.12
N GLN A 241 -7.49 -9.31 3.40
CA GLN A 241 -6.98 -9.60 4.74
C GLN A 241 -5.44 -9.49 4.73
N PRO A 242 -4.80 -9.19 5.87
CA PRO A 242 -5.40 -8.85 7.17
C PRO A 242 -5.82 -7.37 7.30
N TYR A 243 -5.44 -6.55 6.32
CA TYR A 243 -5.67 -5.11 6.33
C TYR A 243 -6.78 -4.71 5.35
N GLN A 244 -7.56 -3.71 5.75
CA GLN A 244 -8.33 -2.89 4.83
C GLN A 244 -7.42 -1.80 4.25
N ILE A 245 -7.39 -1.71 2.92
CA ILE A 245 -6.87 -0.55 2.21
C ILE A 245 -8.02 0.43 2.02
N VAL A 246 -7.82 1.69 2.39
CA VAL A 246 -8.73 2.78 2.06
C VAL A 246 -8.01 3.79 1.17
N LEU A 247 -8.61 4.09 0.03
CA LEU A 247 -8.16 5.12 -0.92
C LEU A 247 -9.19 6.25 -0.90
N ALA A 248 -8.76 7.48 -0.58
CA ALA A 248 -9.63 8.64 -0.45
C ALA A 248 -9.12 9.82 -1.27
N ARG A 249 -9.86 10.22 -2.29
CA ARG A 249 -9.64 11.47 -3.04
C ARG A 249 -10.53 12.54 -2.39
N VAL A 250 -9.93 13.34 -1.53
CA VAL A 250 -10.59 14.34 -0.66
C VAL A 250 -9.67 15.56 -0.48
N ALA A 251 -10.17 16.67 0.03
CA ALA A 251 -9.34 17.81 0.42
C ALA A 251 -8.35 17.45 1.56
N ARG A 252 -7.05 17.71 1.34
CA ARG A 252 -5.99 17.56 2.36
C ARG A 252 -6.25 18.47 3.56
N GLN A 253 -6.03 17.95 4.77
CA GLN A 253 -6.02 18.74 6.00
C GLN A 253 -4.58 19.04 6.47
N ALA A 254 -4.40 19.77 7.57
CA ALA A 254 -3.07 20.15 8.07
C ALA A 254 -2.17 18.94 8.42
N THR A 255 -2.79 17.84 8.87
CA THR A 255 -2.11 16.60 9.27
C THR A 255 -2.76 15.35 8.65
N LEU A 256 -2.07 14.21 8.74
CA LEU A 256 -2.66 12.92 8.34
C LEU A 256 -3.80 12.54 9.28
N ALA A 257 -3.68 12.83 10.58
CA ALA A 257 -4.74 12.58 11.56
C ALA A 257 -6.05 13.27 11.19
N ASP A 258 -6.00 14.57 10.87
CA ASP A 258 -7.18 15.36 10.51
C ASP A 258 -7.81 14.87 9.19
N THR A 259 -6.97 14.52 8.22
CA THR A 259 -7.43 14.00 6.91
C THR A 259 -8.11 12.64 7.07
N ILE A 260 -7.54 11.74 7.88
CA ILE A 260 -8.16 10.44 8.21
C ILE A 260 -9.45 10.64 8.99
N ALA A 261 -9.50 11.54 9.97
CA ALA A 261 -10.70 11.81 10.76
C ALA A 261 -11.87 12.30 9.87
N GLN A 262 -11.59 13.21 8.94
CA GLN A 262 -12.57 13.67 7.94
C GLN A 262 -13.04 12.53 7.03
N VAL A 263 -12.14 11.64 6.59
CA VAL A 263 -12.50 10.48 5.77
C VAL A 263 -13.36 9.49 6.56
N GLU A 264 -12.99 9.11 7.78
CA GLU A 264 -13.80 8.22 8.63
C GLU A 264 -15.16 8.83 8.98
N GLN A 265 -15.25 10.17 9.13
CA GLN A 265 -16.52 10.88 9.28
C GLN A 265 -17.40 10.74 8.03
N LYS A 266 -16.84 10.93 6.83
CA LYS A 266 -17.55 10.73 5.54
C LYS A 266 -18.01 9.28 5.36
N ILE A 267 -17.17 8.30 5.69
CA ILE A 267 -17.53 6.87 5.67
C ILE A 267 -18.69 6.59 6.64
N SER A 268 -18.59 7.10 7.87
CA SER A 268 -19.60 6.89 8.92
C SER A 268 -20.95 7.55 8.59
N ALA A 269 -20.92 8.75 8.01
CA ALA A 269 -22.13 9.44 7.53
C ALA A 269 -22.80 8.73 6.34
N ASN A 270 -22.04 7.94 5.57
CA ASN A 270 -22.55 7.11 4.47
C ASN A 270 -22.89 5.66 4.92
N ALA A 271 -22.84 5.36 6.22
CA ALA A 271 -23.21 4.06 6.75
C ALA A 271 -24.69 3.75 6.47
N GLY A 272 -24.98 2.53 6.01
CA GLY A 272 -26.33 2.12 5.60
C GLY A 272 -26.74 2.51 4.18
N ALA A 273 -25.88 3.22 3.42
CA ALA A 273 -26.14 3.51 2.01
C ALA A 273 -26.36 2.24 1.18
N GLY A 274 -27.43 2.23 0.38
CA GLY A 274 -27.85 1.06 -0.39
C GLY A 274 -26.82 0.60 -1.44
N ARG A 275 -26.96 -0.65 -1.93
CA ARG A 275 -26.04 -1.27 -2.91
C ARG A 275 -25.75 -0.39 -4.14
N TYR A 276 -26.72 0.40 -4.59
CA TYR A 276 -26.56 1.34 -5.71
C TYR A 276 -25.45 2.37 -5.46
N LEU A 277 -25.33 2.91 -4.25
CA LEU A 277 -24.32 3.90 -3.90
C LEU A 277 -22.97 3.25 -3.57
N THR A 278 -22.99 2.05 -2.99
CA THR A 278 -21.82 1.40 -2.38
C THR A 278 -21.11 0.35 -3.26
N ASN A 279 -21.59 0.10 -4.48
CA ASN A 279 -20.94 -0.78 -5.47
C ASN A 279 -20.47 0.01 -6.71
N LEU A 280 -19.52 -0.57 -7.45
CA LEU A 280 -19.26 -0.17 -8.83
C LEU A 280 -20.31 -0.75 -9.78
N HIS A 281 -20.68 0.02 -10.81
CA HIS A 281 -21.63 -0.33 -11.86
C HIS A 281 -20.90 -0.81 -13.12
N ALA A 282 -21.63 -1.38 -14.08
CA ALA A 282 -21.05 -1.97 -15.30
C ALA A 282 -20.18 -0.99 -16.12
N ARG A 283 -20.51 0.30 -16.11
CA ARG A 283 -19.80 1.37 -16.84
C ARG A 283 -18.87 2.21 -15.98
N ASP A 284 -18.80 1.97 -14.67
CA ASP A 284 -17.89 2.71 -13.80
C ASP A 284 -16.43 2.37 -14.14
N THR A 285 -15.57 3.37 -14.11
CA THR A 285 -14.12 3.19 -14.24
C THR A 285 -13.45 3.45 -12.89
N PHE A 286 -12.40 2.71 -12.60
CA PHE A 286 -11.64 2.77 -11.36
C PHE A 286 -10.18 2.64 -11.72
N LEU A 287 -9.34 3.63 -11.37
CA LEU A 287 -7.91 3.60 -11.71
C LEU A 287 -7.09 4.15 -10.55
N VAL A 288 -6.05 3.40 -10.16
CA VAL A 288 -5.16 3.72 -9.05
C VAL A 288 -3.71 3.68 -9.55
N PRO A 289 -2.89 4.71 -9.31
CA PRO A 289 -1.45 4.65 -9.57
C PRO A 289 -0.77 3.46 -8.88
N ASN A 290 0.17 2.82 -9.56
CA ASN A 290 1.07 1.85 -8.95
C ASN A 290 1.96 2.55 -7.91
N LEU A 291 1.88 2.12 -6.66
CA LEU A 291 2.72 2.56 -5.55
C LEU A 291 3.61 1.39 -5.14
N ALA A 292 4.91 1.48 -5.40
CA ALA A 292 5.87 0.45 -5.00
C ALA A 292 7.17 1.11 -4.55
N PHE A 293 7.50 1.05 -3.27
CA PHE A 293 8.71 1.69 -2.74
C PHE A 293 9.28 1.03 -1.49
N GLU A 294 10.54 1.34 -1.23
CA GLU A 294 11.32 0.90 -0.08
C GLU A 294 12.10 2.09 0.50
N ILE A 295 11.61 2.65 1.60
CA ILE A 295 12.20 3.85 2.23
C ILE A 295 12.86 3.45 3.54
N SER A 296 14.13 3.82 3.72
CA SER A 296 14.80 3.83 5.02
C SER A 296 14.84 5.26 5.56
N HIS A 297 14.37 5.49 6.77
CA HIS A 297 14.32 6.81 7.40
C HIS A 297 15.03 6.80 8.75
N ARG A 298 15.82 7.84 9.03
CA ARG A 298 16.40 8.12 10.35
C ARG A 298 15.74 9.38 10.93
N PHE A 299 15.14 9.25 12.10
CA PHE A 299 14.49 10.35 12.82
C PHE A 299 15.54 11.24 13.54
N ARG A 300 16.35 11.95 12.75
CA ARG A 300 17.47 12.79 13.24
C ARG A 300 17.02 13.90 14.21
N GLU A 301 15.73 14.24 14.21
CA GLU A 301 15.11 15.16 15.17
C GLU A 301 15.11 14.64 16.62
N ILE A 302 15.29 13.33 16.85
CA ILE A 302 15.39 12.69 18.17
C ILE A 302 16.71 11.92 18.38
N GLU A 303 17.52 11.73 17.34
CA GLU A 303 18.89 11.18 17.45
C GLU A 303 19.93 12.22 17.91
N GLY A 304 21.04 11.76 18.51
CA GLY A 304 22.27 12.53 18.67
C GLY A 304 22.67 12.85 20.12
N PRO A 305 23.97 13.06 20.41
CA PRO A 305 24.50 13.26 21.77
C PRO A 305 24.12 14.61 22.41
N ASP A 306 23.58 15.52 21.61
CA ASP A 306 22.88 16.76 21.98
C ASP A 306 21.49 16.48 22.58
N LYS A 307 20.84 15.38 22.17
CA LYS A 307 19.45 15.02 22.51
C LYS A 307 19.42 13.93 23.58
N ARG A 308 19.91 14.26 24.77
CA ARG A 308 19.98 13.30 25.89
C ARG A 308 18.63 13.06 26.55
N PHE A 309 18.46 11.84 27.05
CA PHE A 309 17.32 11.49 27.88
C PHE A 309 17.42 12.13 29.27
N SER A 310 16.28 12.58 29.79
CA SER A 310 16.15 12.95 31.22
C SER A 310 15.44 11.86 32.06
N ASN A 311 15.13 10.70 31.46
CA ASN A 311 14.64 9.53 32.19
C ASN A 311 15.74 8.92 33.08
N PRO A 312 15.49 8.61 34.37
CA PRO A 312 16.50 8.02 35.26
C PRO A 312 17.16 6.74 34.73
N GLY A 313 16.38 5.83 34.11
CA GLY A 313 16.89 4.57 33.54
C GLY A 313 17.71 4.71 32.24
N LEU A 314 17.75 5.93 31.68
CA LEU A 314 18.48 6.29 30.46
C LEU A 314 19.40 7.51 30.68
N ARG A 315 19.70 7.85 31.94
CA ARG A 315 20.46 9.05 32.30
C ARG A 315 21.79 9.08 31.55
N ASP A 316 22.11 10.27 31.04
CA ASP A 316 23.30 10.58 30.23
C ASP A 316 23.43 9.80 28.91
N GLN A 317 22.42 9.00 28.52
CA GLN A 317 22.32 8.36 27.20
C GLN A 317 21.49 9.22 26.23
N TYR A 318 21.51 8.82 24.97
CA TYR A 318 20.78 9.44 23.85
C TYR A 318 20.37 8.36 22.85
N LEU A 319 19.52 8.70 21.87
CA LEU A 319 19.27 7.82 20.73
C LEU A 319 20.46 7.88 19.76
N ALA A 320 21.24 6.81 19.70
CA ALA A 320 22.33 6.66 18.73
C ALA A 320 21.77 6.32 17.33
N ALA A 321 20.63 5.62 17.28
CA ALA A 321 19.88 5.38 16.06
C ALA A 321 18.38 5.25 16.36
N ALA A 322 17.56 5.91 15.57
CA ALA A 322 16.10 5.87 15.56
C ALA A 322 15.65 5.68 14.11
N VAL A 323 15.53 4.43 13.68
CA VAL A 323 15.44 4.07 12.25
C VAL A 323 14.15 3.32 11.96
N GLN A 324 13.49 3.68 10.87
CA GLN A 324 12.35 2.94 10.32
C GLN A 324 12.60 2.58 8.87
N THR A 325 12.35 1.32 8.51
CA THR A 325 12.28 0.88 7.11
C THR A 325 10.82 0.56 6.76
N ILE A 326 10.34 1.15 5.66
CA ILE A 326 8.97 0.99 5.15
C ILE A 326 9.07 0.33 3.77
N ARG A 327 8.48 -0.86 3.63
CA ARG A 327 8.26 -1.51 2.34
C ARG A 327 6.77 -1.51 2.04
N PHE A 328 6.36 -0.83 0.99
CA PHE A 328 4.96 -0.68 0.60
C PHE A 328 4.76 -1.05 -0.87
N ARG A 329 3.67 -1.77 -1.15
CA ARG A 329 3.25 -2.12 -2.50
C ARG A 329 1.72 -2.12 -2.60
N LEU A 330 1.22 -1.38 -3.58
CA LEU A 330 -0.16 -1.37 -4.03
C LEU A 330 -0.12 -1.38 -5.57
N ASP A 331 -0.49 -2.53 -6.13
CA ASP A 331 -0.57 -2.80 -7.56
C ASP A 331 -1.77 -3.72 -7.84
N ARG A 332 -1.89 -4.23 -9.07
CA ARG A 332 -3.03 -5.02 -9.52
C ARG A 332 -3.28 -6.37 -8.81
N SER A 333 -2.40 -6.87 -7.95
CA SER A 333 -2.27 -8.32 -7.68
C SER A 333 -3.39 -8.99 -6.83
N GLY A 334 -3.88 -10.10 -7.39
CA GLY A 334 -4.88 -11.06 -6.91
C GLY A 334 -4.97 -12.25 -7.91
N ALA A 335 -5.79 -13.29 -7.69
CA ALA A 335 -5.92 -14.43 -8.63
C ALA A 335 -7.26 -15.19 -8.46
N GLU A 336 -7.94 -15.73 -9.50
CA GLU A 336 -7.52 -16.01 -10.90
C GLU A 336 -8.68 -15.79 -11.91
N LEU A 337 -8.41 -16.02 -13.21
CA LEU A 337 -9.28 -15.73 -14.35
C LEU A 337 -10.43 -16.75 -14.56
N SER A 338 -11.64 -16.26 -14.86
CA SER A 338 -12.73 -17.02 -15.51
C SER A 338 -13.64 -16.05 -16.30
N SER A 339 -14.33 -16.52 -17.35
CA SER A 339 -15.02 -15.63 -18.34
C SER A 339 -16.52 -15.90 -18.49
N GLU A 340 -17.32 -14.83 -18.49
CA GLU A 340 -18.77 -14.82 -18.75
C GLU A 340 -19.18 -13.51 -19.46
N SER A 341 -20.17 -13.53 -20.37
CA SER A 341 -20.63 -12.32 -21.09
C SER A 341 -22.15 -12.16 -21.04
N LYS A 342 -22.64 -10.95 -20.71
CA LYS A 342 -24.07 -10.58 -20.73
C LYS A 342 -24.25 -9.16 -21.29
N VAL A 343 -25.45 -8.88 -21.81
CA VAL A 343 -25.83 -7.58 -22.40
C VAL A 343 -26.81 -6.87 -21.47
N TYR A 344 -26.59 -5.58 -21.20
CA TYR A 344 -27.45 -4.74 -20.37
C TYR A 344 -27.74 -3.38 -21.02
N VAL A 345 -28.83 -2.74 -20.62
CA VAL A 345 -29.17 -1.36 -21.01
C VAL A 345 -28.28 -0.38 -20.24
N LYS A 346 -27.78 0.67 -20.91
CA LYS A 346 -26.64 1.48 -20.45
C LYS A 346 -27.04 2.70 -19.60
N PRO A 347 -26.70 2.76 -18.30
CA PRO A 347 -26.73 4.00 -17.50
C PRO A 347 -25.50 4.88 -17.78
N ALA A 348 -25.42 6.06 -17.15
CA ALA A 348 -24.21 6.90 -17.17
C ALA A 348 -23.04 6.27 -16.37
N ALA A 349 -21.80 6.65 -16.70
CA ALA A 349 -20.59 6.14 -16.06
C ALA A 349 -20.12 7.04 -14.91
N SER A 350 -19.59 6.46 -13.83
CA SER A 350 -18.87 7.18 -12.77
C SER A 350 -17.36 6.92 -12.85
N HIS A 351 -16.53 7.97 -12.72
CA HIS A 351 -15.07 7.88 -12.91
C HIS A 351 -14.27 8.00 -11.60
N PHE A 352 -13.92 6.86 -11.00
CA PHE A 352 -13.17 6.75 -9.75
C PHE A 352 -11.65 6.67 -9.97
N HIS A 353 -11.06 7.74 -10.54
CA HIS A 353 -9.64 7.80 -10.85
C HIS A 353 -8.82 8.56 -9.78
N PHE A 354 -7.75 7.96 -9.30
CA PHE A 354 -6.79 8.56 -8.37
C PHE A 354 -5.65 9.27 -9.16
N ASP A 355 -6.07 10.21 -10.00
CA ASP A 355 -5.26 10.96 -10.99
C ASP A 355 -4.78 12.34 -10.47
N ARG A 356 -4.89 12.58 -9.17
CA ARG A 356 -4.51 13.82 -8.46
C ARG A 356 -4.42 13.52 -6.95
N PRO A 357 -4.04 14.49 -6.09
CA PRO A 357 -3.72 14.19 -4.69
C PRO A 357 -4.78 13.40 -3.93
N PHE A 358 -4.31 12.39 -3.20
CA PHE A 358 -5.17 11.45 -2.48
C PHE A 358 -4.49 10.88 -1.24
N LEU A 359 -5.30 10.42 -0.29
CA LEU A 359 -4.89 9.67 0.87
C LEU A 359 -4.98 8.16 0.58
N VAL A 360 -3.95 7.41 0.93
CA VAL A 360 -4.02 5.95 1.12
C VAL A 360 -3.69 5.62 2.56
N TYR A 361 -4.50 4.80 3.22
CA TYR A 361 -4.17 4.29 4.56
C TYR A 361 -4.63 2.85 4.75
N LEU A 362 -3.92 2.15 5.65
CA LEU A 362 -4.20 0.77 6.01
C LEU A 362 -4.59 0.70 7.49
N LYS A 363 -5.69 0.00 7.78
CA LYS A 363 -6.12 -0.38 9.14
C LYS A 363 -6.47 -1.87 9.16
N LYS A 364 -6.56 -2.50 10.34
CA LYS A 364 -7.03 -3.90 10.41
C LYS A 364 -8.42 -4.05 9.82
N ARG A 365 -8.67 -5.17 9.14
CA ARG A 365 -10.00 -5.49 8.61
C ARG A 365 -10.98 -5.65 9.77
N GLY A 366 -12.15 -5.00 9.68
CA GLY A 366 -13.15 -4.97 10.75
C GLY A 366 -13.02 -3.80 11.73
N GLY A 367 -11.94 -3.01 11.65
CA GLY A 367 -11.76 -1.80 12.47
C GLY A 367 -10.36 -1.71 13.10
N GLY A 368 -10.20 -0.77 14.02
CA GLY A 368 -8.91 -0.47 14.66
C GLY A 368 -8.21 0.75 14.03
N ARG A 369 -7.03 1.08 14.56
CA ARG A 369 -6.29 2.28 14.17
C ARG A 369 -5.59 2.10 12.81
N PRO A 370 -5.31 3.19 12.07
CA PRO A 370 -4.38 3.16 10.97
C PRO A 370 -3.01 2.66 11.43
N VAL A 371 -2.36 1.81 10.63
CA VAL A 371 -0.99 1.31 10.85
C VAL A 371 0.00 1.84 9.81
N PHE A 372 -0.52 2.37 8.71
CA PHE A 372 0.20 3.10 7.67
C PHE A 372 -0.75 4.14 7.10
N ALA A 373 -0.23 5.33 6.81
CA ALA A 373 -0.97 6.37 6.09
C ALA A 373 -0.01 7.17 5.21
N MET A 374 -0.44 7.48 4.00
CA MET A 374 0.30 8.31 3.07
C MET A 374 -0.62 9.29 2.37
N TRP A 375 -0.27 10.58 2.45
CA TRP A 375 -0.78 11.58 1.52
C TRP A 375 0.10 11.55 0.26
N VAL A 376 -0.49 11.20 -0.87
CA VAL A 376 0.12 11.21 -2.19
C VAL A 376 -0.15 12.57 -2.81
N GLU A 377 0.81 13.49 -2.71
CA GLU A 377 0.70 14.82 -3.33
C GLU A 377 1.25 14.83 -4.75
N ASN A 378 2.33 14.08 -4.98
CA ASN A 378 3.10 14.14 -6.22
C ASN A 378 3.69 12.78 -6.61
N ALA A 379 4.11 12.67 -7.87
CA ALA A 379 4.60 11.44 -8.48
C ALA A 379 6.04 11.03 -8.08
N GLU A 380 6.59 11.46 -6.94
CA GLU A 380 7.93 11.03 -6.48
C GLU A 380 7.97 9.56 -6.03
N LEU A 381 6.85 9.02 -5.54
CA LEU A 381 6.73 7.61 -5.11
C LEU A 381 5.75 6.78 -5.98
N LEU A 382 5.43 7.29 -7.18
CA LEU A 382 4.59 6.61 -8.16
C LEU A 382 5.46 6.02 -9.29
N ASP A 383 5.05 4.87 -9.83
CA ASP A 383 5.66 4.24 -11.02
C ASP A 383 5.54 5.18 -12.23
N ARG A 384 6.60 5.93 -12.57
CA ARG A 384 6.60 6.85 -13.72
C ARG A 384 6.78 6.11 -15.04
N LYS A 385 6.16 6.61 -16.11
CA LYS A 385 6.29 6.10 -17.48
C LYS A 385 6.95 7.11 -18.42
#